data_AF-A0A936MSD2-F1
#
_entry.id   AF-A0A936MSD2-F1
#
_cell.length_a   1.000
_cell.length_b   1.000
_cell.length_c   1.000
_cell.angle_alpha   90.00
_cell.angle_beta   90.00
_cell.angle_gamma   90.00
#
_symmetry.space_group_name_H-M   'P 1'
#
loop_
_entity.id
_entity.type
_entity.pdbx_description
1 polymer ?
#
loop_
_entity_poly.entity_id
_entity_poly.type
_entity_poly.pdbx_seq_one_letter_code
_entity_poly.pdbx_strand_id
1 'polypeptide(L)'
;MNIKKAFVAGIIAGALMVLVMSAARALGGGADLPMVLGTMPGNGPSGAAWFAGFVALMLACGLAGIVYGATFETMTHRADAMTGVLVSLVPVAIQGLMLGLIDNVHPLIPETMQSPGFFMANHGAMGVIGFVVSNLAFGALIGSIYGPVQSQAAGQAMMDE
;
A
#
# COMPACT_ATOMS: atom_id res chain seq x y z
N MET A 1 19.95 3.67 -4.92
CA MET A 1 18.61 3.87 -4.33
C MET A 1 18.44 5.21 -3.66
N ASN A 2 17.48 6.02 -4.14
CA ASN A 2 17.08 7.25 -3.45
C ASN A 2 15.98 6.94 -2.41
N ILE A 3 16.42 6.56 -1.19
CA ILE A 3 15.54 6.13 -0.10
C ILE A 3 14.49 7.20 0.24
N LYS A 4 14.89 8.47 0.33
CA LYS A 4 13.99 9.58 0.69
C LYS A 4 12.85 9.69 -0.33
N LYS A 5 13.20 9.66 -1.62
CA LYS A 5 12.23 9.72 -2.71
C LYS A 5 11.28 8.52 -2.71
N ALA A 6 11.82 7.31 -2.51
CA ALA A 6 11.02 6.09 -2.42
C ALA A 6 10.02 6.13 -1.25
N PHE A 7 10.48 6.57 -0.08
CA PHE A 7 9.65 6.68 1.11
C PHE A 7 8.53 7.71 0.96
N VAL A 8 8.85 8.91 0.43
CA VAL A 8 7.86 9.96 0.17
C VAL A 8 6.84 9.51 -0.89
N ALA A 9 7.29 8.83 -1.95
CA ALA A 9 6.41 8.26 -2.96
C ALA A 9 5.42 7.26 -2.33
N GLY A 10 5.91 6.41 -1.42
CA GLY A 10 5.09 5.49 -0.63
C GLY A 10 4.03 6.19 0.22
N ILE A 11 4.39 7.26 0.93
CA ILE A 11 3.43 8.05 1.73
C ILE A 11 2.34 8.67 0.84
N ILE A 12 2.72 9.30 -0.28
CA ILE A 12 1.77 9.94 -1.20
C ILE A 12 0.81 8.89 -1.79
N ALA A 13 1.34 7.74 -2.19
CA ALA A 13 0.55 6.62 -2.69
C ALA A 13 -0.37 6.05 -1.60
N GLY A 14 0.10 5.97 -0.35
CA GLY A 14 -0.71 5.58 0.80
C GLY A 14 -1.87 6.53 1.05
N ALA A 15 -1.64 7.84 0.98
CA ALA A 15 -2.71 8.83 1.11
C ALA A 15 -3.76 8.66 0.01
N LEU A 16 -3.34 8.44 -1.24
CA LEU A 16 -4.26 8.11 -2.34
C LEU A 16 -5.06 6.83 -2.05
N MET A 17 -4.42 5.78 -1.55
CA MET A 17 -5.09 4.54 -1.17
C MET A 17 -6.18 4.78 -0.12
N VAL A 18 -5.90 5.57 0.93
CA VAL A 18 -6.90 5.93 1.95
C VAL A 18 -8.08 6.69 1.34
N LEU A 19 -7.84 7.59 0.39
CA LEU A 19 -8.90 8.31 -0.32
C LEU A 19 -9.76 7.36 -1.16
N VAL A 20 -9.14 6.46 -1.94
CA VAL A 20 -9.87 5.46 -2.75
C VAL A 20 -10.70 4.54 -1.87
N MET A 21 -10.15 4.07 -0.73
CA MET A 21 -10.88 3.22 0.22
C MET A 21 -12.02 3.97 0.89
N SER A 22 -11.82 5.24 1.22
CA SER A 22 -12.88 6.08 1.78
C SER A 22 -14.01 6.30 0.78
N ALA A 23 -13.70 6.48 -0.50
CA ALA A 23 -14.69 6.56 -1.57
C ALA A 23 -15.43 5.23 -1.77
N ALA A 24 -14.73 4.09 -1.78
CA ALA A 24 -15.36 2.77 -1.82
C ALA A 24 -16.35 2.60 -0.66
N ARG A 25 -15.98 3.07 0.54
CA ARG A 25 -16.80 3.00 1.75
C ARG A 25 -18.03 3.87 1.70
N ALA A 26 -17.91 5.08 1.14
CA ALA A 26 -19.06 5.93 0.86
C ALA A 26 -20.06 5.27 -0.13
N LEU A 27 -19.58 4.36 -0.99
CA LEU A 27 -20.39 3.58 -1.92
C LEU A 27 -20.84 2.21 -1.35
N GLY A 28 -20.65 1.98 -0.04
CA GLY A 28 -21.11 0.77 0.65
C GLY A 28 -20.13 -0.42 0.60
N GLY A 29 -18.86 -0.23 0.22
CA GLY A 29 -17.84 -1.28 0.23
C GLY A 29 -16.50 -0.86 0.83
N GLY A 30 -15.59 -1.78 1.14
CA GLY A 30 -14.28 -1.48 1.71
C GLY A 30 -14.26 -1.22 3.23
N ALA A 31 -13.10 -1.50 3.82
CA ALA A 31 -12.83 -1.37 5.25
C ALA A 31 -12.22 -0.02 5.61
N ASP A 32 -12.43 0.44 6.85
CA ASP A 32 -11.66 1.56 7.43
C ASP A 32 -10.29 1.04 7.90
N LEU A 33 -9.34 0.88 6.97
CA LEU A 33 -8.01 0.36 7.26
C LEU A 33 -7.28 1.12 8.38
N PRO A 34 -7.30 2.47 8.44
CA PRO A 34 -6.80 3.20 9.59
C PRO A 34 -7.46 2.79 10.92
N MET A 35 -8.79 2.62 10.96
CA MET A 35 -9.44 2.16 12.18
C MET A 35 -8.97 0.76 12.57
N VAL A 36 -8.97 -0.18 11.62
CA VAL A 36 -8.53 -1.57 11.84
C VAL A 36 -7.10 -1.59 12.41
N LEU A 37 -6.15 -0.88 11.80
CA LEU A 37 -4.79 -0.82 12.31
C LEU A 37 -4.69 -0.13 13.68
N GLY A 38 -5.50 0.90 13.90
CA GLY A 38 -5.54 1.68 15.14
C GLY A 38 -6.05 0.90 16.35
N THR A 39 -6.92 -0.08 16.12
CA THR A 39 -7.52 -0.91 17.14
C THR A 39 -6.81 -2.26 17.35
N MET A 40 -5.76 -2.56 16.57
CA MET A 40 -4.95 -3.77 16.75
C MET A 40 -4.44 -3.98 18.20
N PRO A 41 -4.10 -2.94 18.99
CA PRO A 41 -3.73 -3.11 20.39
C PRO A 41 -4.88 -3.52 21.33
N GLY A 42 -6.12 -3.60 20.84
CA GLY A 42 -7.32 -3.94 21.63
C GLY A 42 -8.08 -2.74 22.20
N ASN A 43 -7.65 -1.51 21.90
CA ASN A 43 -8.40 -0.32 22.28
C ASN A 43 -9.67 -0.20 21.42
N GLY A 44 -10.78 0.23 22.03
CA GLY A 44 -12.04 0.41 21.32
C GLY A 44 -11.96 1.47 20.20
N PRO A 45 -12.87 1.42 19.20
CA PRO A 45 -12.92 2.39 18.12
C PRO A 45 -13.06 3.83 18.64
N SER A 46 -12.16 4.71 18.21
CA SER A 46 -12.14 6.11 18.61
C SER A 46 -11.40 6.95 17.58
N GLY A 47 -11.54 8.29 17.64
CA GLY A 47 -10.78 9.19 16.78
C GLY A 47 -9.26 9.08 16.99
N ALA A 48 -8.82 8.83 18.23
CA ALA A 48 -7.41 8.61 18.56
C ALA A 48 -6.89 7.30 17.96
N ALA A 49 -7.65 6.21 18.06
CA ALA A 49 -7.32 4.94 17.42
C ALA A 49 -7.21 5.10 15.90
N TRP A 50 -8.19 5.74 15.26
CA TRP A 50 -8.17 6.02 13.83
C TRP A 50 -6.91 6.79 13.42
N PHE A 51 -6.56 7.86 14.14
CA PHE A 51 -5.38 8.66 13.83
C PHE A 51 -4.08 7.86 14.01
N ALA A 52 -3.96 7.07 15.08
CA ALA A 52 -2.81 6.20 15.31
C ALA A 52 -2.65 5.18 14.18
N GLY A 53 -3.74 4.54 13.77
CA GLY A 53 -3.72 3.58 12.66
C GLY A 53 -3.47 4.24 11.30
N PHE A 54 -3.95 5.48 11.08
CA PHE A 54 -3.61 6.27 9.90
C PHE A 54 -2.11 6.55 9.83
N VAL A 55 -1.50 6.99 10.93
CA VAL A 55 -0.04 7.22 11.00
C VAL A 55 0.72 5.91 10.76
N ALA A 56 0.30 4.81 11.40
CA ALA A 56 0.91 3.50 11.18
C ALA A 56 0.81 3.05 9.72
N LEU A 57 -0.35 3.24 9.09
CA LEU A 57 -0.55 2.96 7.67
C LEU A 57 0.38 3.81 6.79
N MET A 58 0.49 5.11 7.05
CA MET A 58 1.38 5.99 6.27
C MET A 58 2.85 5.58 6.39
N LEU A 59 3.29 5.19 7.59
CA LEU A 59 4.64 4.66 7.80
C LEU A 59 4.85 3.34 7.05
N ALA A 60 3.89 2.41 7.13
CA ALA A 60 3.93 1.15 6.39
C ALA A 60 3.98 1.39 4.86
N CYS A 61 3.17 2.31 4.35
CA CYS A 61 3.19 2.72 2.95
C CYS A 61 4.53 3.35 2.55
N GLY A 62 5.13 4.19 3.40
CA GLY A 62 6.47 4.73 3.18
C GLY A 62 7.53 3.64 3.09
N LEU A 63 7.51 2.67 3.99
CA LEU A 63 8.40 1.50 3.97
C LEU A 63 8.17 0.64 2.71
N ALA A 64 6.92 0.41 2.33
CA ALA A 64 6.59 -0.27 1.08
C ALA A 64 7.15 0.48 -0.13
N GLY A 65 7.10 1.82 -0.14
CA GLY A 65 7.75 2.65 -1.16
C GLY A 65 9.24 2.36 -1.31
N ILE A 66 9.96 2.16 -0.20
CA ILE A 66 11.39 1.76 -0.22
C ILE A 66 11.55 0.38 -0.86
N VAL A 67 10.69 -0.59 -0.54
CA VAL A 67 10.73 -1.94 -1.14
C VAL A 67 10.48 -1.88 -2.66
N TYR A 68 9.54 -1.05 -3.11
CA TYR A 68 9.32 -0.80 -4.53
C TYR A 68 10.55 -0.19 -5.20
N GLY A 69 11.14 0.85 -4.59
CA GLY A 69 12.38 1.46 -5.08
C GLY A 69 13.52 0.45 -5.22
N ALA A 70 13.69 -0.43 -4.23
CA ALA A 70 14.67 -1.51 -4.29
C ALA A 70 14.37 -2.48 -5.44
N THR A 71 13.11 -2.88 -5.59
CA THR A 71 12.65 -3.77 -6.68
C THR A 71 12.91 -3.15 -8.05
N PHE A 72 12.70 -1.85 -8.19
CA PHE A 72 12.96 -1.14 -9.43
C PHE A 72 14.43 -1.11 -9.81
N GLU A 73 15.32 -1.00 -8.82
CA GLU A 73 16.75 -0.95 -9.07
C GLU A 73 17.37 -2.33 -9.30
N THR A 74 16.91 -3.35 -8.58
CA THR A 74 17.55 -4.68 -8.58
C THR A 74 16.91 -5.67 -9.54
N MET A 75 15.61 -5.57 -9.83
CA MET A 75 14.88 -6.58 -10.60
C MET A 75 14.40 -6.05 -11.95
N THR A 76 13.69 -4.91 -11.97
CA THR A 76 13.07 -4.42 -13.21
C THR A 76 13.98 -3.49 -13.99
N HIS A 77 14.98 -2.89 -13.32
CA HIS A 77 15.85 -1.84 -13.85
C HIS A 77 15.09 -0.67 -14.50
N ARG A 78 13.84 -0.47 -14.08
CA ARG A 78 12.90 0.49 -14.66
C ARG A 78 11.84 0.89 -13.63
N ALA A 79 11.55 2.18 -13.56
CA ALA A 79 10.54 2.74 -12.68
C ALA A 79 9.65 3.70 -13.48
N ASP A 80 8.46 3.21 -13.83
CA ASP A 80 7.36 3.98 -14.40
C ASP A 80 6.02 3.41 -13.89
N ALA A 81 4.92 4.05 -14.30
CA ALA A 81 3.58 3.67 -13.86
C ALA A 81 3.27 2.19 -14.13
N MET A 82 3.52 1.71 -15.34
CA MET A 82 3.17 0.34 -15.73
C MET A 82 4.03 -0.69 -14.98
N THR A 83 5.32 -0.42 -14.83
CA THR A 83 6.23 -1.26 -14.05
C THR A 83 5.80 -1.31 -12.59
N GLY A 84 5.37 -0.17 -12.03
CA GLY A 84 4.78 -0.11 -10.69
C GLY A 84 3.51 -0.93 -10.53
N VAL A 85 2.60 -0.90 -11.52
CA VAL A 85 1.40 -1.75 -11.54
C VAL A 85 1.79 -3.23 -11.52
N LEU A 86 2.74 -3.65 -12.35
CA LEU A 86 3.18 -5.05 -12.40
C LEU A 86 3.80 -5.50 -11.07
N VAL A 87 4.65 -4.67 -10.47
CA VAL A 87 5.23 -4.94 -9.14
C VAL A 87 4.15 -5.04 -8.07
N SER A 88 3.06 -4.27 -8.18
CA SER A 88 1.96 -4.29 -7.21
C SER A 88 1.13 -5.57 -7.18
N LEU A 89 1.21 -6.42 -8.21
CA LEU A 89 0.46 -7.67 -8.26
C LEU A 89 0.82 -8.62 -7.12
N VAL A 90 2.10 -8.70 -6.74
CA VAL A 90 2.52 -9.58 -5.64
C VAL A 90 2.06 -9.05 -4.27
N PRO A 91 2.23 -7.76 -3.93
CA PRO A 91 1.61 -7.19 -2.74
C PRO A 91 0.08 -7.29 -2.71
N VAL A 92 -0.62 -7.17 -3.85
CA VAL A 92 -2.08 -7.41 -3.93
C VAL A 92 -2.40 -8.82 -3.48
N ALA A 93 -1.71 -9.83 -4.01
CA ALA A 93 -1.92 -11.22 -3.66
C ALA A 93 -1.61 -11.49 -2.17
N ILE A 94 -0.45 -11.04 -1.69
CA ILE A 94 -0.02 -11.26 -0.31
C ILE A 94 -0.96 -10.55 0.67
N GLN A 95 -1.23 -9.25 0.48
CA GLN A 95 -2.10 -8.49 1.37
C GLN A 95 -3.54 -9.00 1.31
N GLY A 96 -4.03 -9.39 0.13
CA GLY A 96 -5.37 -9.96 -0.03
C GLY A 96 -5.54 -11.26 0.77
N LEU A 97 -4.51 -12.10 0.81
CA LEU A 97 -4.47 -13.30 1.65
C LEU A 97 -4.35 -12.97 3.14
N MET A 98 -3.47 -12.03 3.51
CA MET A 98 -3.29 -11.61 4.91
C MET A 98 -4.56 -10.99 5.50
N LEU A 99 -5.30 -10.19 4.72
CA LEU A 99 -6.58 -9.63 5.16
C LEU A 99 -7.62 -10.70 5.48
N GLY A 100 -7.61 -11.84 4.78
CA GLY A 100 -8.49 -12.96 5.11
C GLY A 100 -8.14 -13.70 6.39
N LEU A 101 -6.95 -13.46 6.94
CA LEU A 101 -6.47 -14.05 8.19
C LEU A 101 -6.50 -13.06 9.36
N ILE A 102 -6.99 -11.83 9.14
CA ILE A 102 -6.90 -10.76 10.14
C ILE A 102 -7.73 -11.06 11.39
N ASP A 103 -8.82 -11.81 11.25
CA ASP A 103 -9.70 -12.25 12.34
C ASP A 103 -8.95 -13.11 13.38
N ASN A 104 -7.87 -13.78 12.97
CA ASN A 104 -7.08 -14.61 13.89
C ASN A 104 -6.13 -13.80 14.78
N VAL A 105 -5.87 -12.55 14.42
CA VAL A 105 -4.86 -11.70 15.07
C VAL A 105 -5.43 -10.40 15.62
N HIS A 106 -6.57 -9.95 15.12
CA HIS A 106 -7.17 -8.68 15.49
C HIS A 106 -8.20 -8.88 16.62
N PRO A 107 -7.99 -8.30 17.83
CA PRO A 107 -8.79 -8.63 19.03
C PRO A 107 -10.27 -8.19 18.96
N LEU A 108 -10.62 -7.33 18.03
CA LEU A 108 -11.96 -6.76 17.87
C LEU A 108 -12.70 -7.20 16.59
N ILE A 109 -12.04 -8.01 15.75
CA ILE A 109 -12.62 -8.54 14.50
C ILE A 109 -12.76 -10.04 14.69
N PRO A 110 -13.96 -10.62 14.48
CA PRO A 110 -15.16 -10.01 13.88
C PRO A 110 -16.17 -9.43 14.89
N GLU A 111 -15.90 -9.46 16.19
CA GLU A 111 -16.91 -9.24 17.24
C GLU A 111 -17.53 -7.84 17.24
N THR A 112 -16.71 -6.81 16.97
CA THR A 112 -17.15 -5.41 17.04
C THR A 112 -16.95 -4.64 15.74
N MET A 113 -16.10 -5.16 14.85
CA MET A 113 -15.88 -4.62 13.51
C MET A 113 -16.02 -5.75 12.49
N GLN A 114 -16.62 -5.42 11.36
CA GLN A 114 -16.76 -6.35 10.25
C GLN A 114 -15.37 -6.82 9.78
N SER A 115 -15.19 -8.13 9.68
CA SER A 115 -14.01 -8.72 9.05
C SER A 115 -13.90 -8.25 7.60
N PRO A 116 -12.73 -7.75 7.15
CA PRO A 116 -12.49 -7.47 5.74
C PRO A 116 -12.65 -8.72 4.87
N GLY A 117 -12.25 -9.89 5.35
CA GLY A 117 -12.14 -11.12 4.57
C GLY A 117 -11.06 -11.05 3.48
N PHE A 118 -10.87 -12.16 2.76
CA PHE A 118 -9.90 -12.25 1.67
C PHE A 118 -10.18 -11.17 0.60
N PHE A 119 -9.16 -10.39 0.24
CA PHE A 119 -9.28 -9.31 -0.75
C PHE A 119 -10.42 -8.30 -0.46
N MET A 120 -10.82 -8.10 0.80
CA MET A 120 -11.99 -7.31 1.20
C MET A 120 -13.37 -7.87 0.76
N ALA A 121 -13.47 -9.18 0.49
CA ALA A 121 -14.70 -9.80 -0.04
C ALA A 121 -15.94 -9.64 0.85
N ASN A 122 -15.77 -9.51 2.17
CA ASN A 122 -16.91 -9.32 3.07
C ASN A 122 -17.57 -7.95 2.91
N HIS A 123 -16.88 -6.98 2.30
CA HIS A 123 -17.47 -5.69 1.94
C HIS A 123 -18.03 -5.65 0.51
N GLY A 124 -18.34 -6.82 -0.06
CA GLY A 124 -18.96 -6.96 -1.37
C GLY A 124 -18.02 -6.62 -2.54
N ALA A 125 -18.60 -6.59 -3.75
CA ALA A 125 -17.83 -6.37 -4.98
C ALA A 125 -17.07 -5.04 -4.97
N MET A 126 -17.65 -3.99 -4.39
CA MET A 126 -16.99 -2.68 -4.28
C MET A 126 -15.78 -2.70 -3.33
N GLY A 127 -15.80 -3.54 -2.28
CA GLY A 127 -14.64 -3.76 -1.43
C GLY A 127 -13.47 -4.39 -2.20
N VAL A 128 -13.76 -5.44 -2.96
CA VAL A 128 -12.74 -6.13 -3.79
C VAL A 128 -12.19 -5.22 -4.87
N ILE A 129 -13.06 -4.55 -5.63
CA ILE A 129 -12.65 -3.62 -6.70
C ILE A 129 -11.82 -2.50 -6.09
N GLY A 130 -12.29 -1.91 -4.99
CA GLY A 130 -11.56 -0.88 -4.27
C GLY A 130 -10.16 -1.36 -3.88
N PHE A 131 -10.05 -2.50 -3.19
CA PHE A 131 -8.78 -3.06 -2.75
C PHE A 131 -7.79 -3.27 -3.91
N VAL A 132 -8.24 -3.86 -5.01
CA VAL A 132 -7.38 -4.10 -6.17
C VAL A 132 -6.96 -2.77 -6.79
N VAL A 133 -7.92 -1.90 -7.14
CA VAL A 133 -7.65 -0.62 -7.79
C VAL A 133 -6.72 0.26 -6.96
N SER A 134 -6.92 0.33 -5.64
CA SER A 134 -6.09 1.15 -4.77
C SER A 134 -4.64 0.67 -4.73
N ASN A 135 -4.39 -0.64 -4.73
CA ASN A 135 -3.05 -1.20 -4.76
C ASN A 135 -2.37 -1.05 -6.13
N LEU A 136 -3.12 -1.21 -7.23
CA LEU A 136 -2.57 -0.96 -8.57
C LEU A 136 -2.21 0.52 -8.74
N ALA A 137 -3.09 1.42 -8.29
CA ALA A 137 -2.83 2.86 -8.29
C ALA A 137 -1.66 3.23 -7.38
N PHE A 138 -1.52 2.56 -6.23
CA PHE A 138 -0.39 2.72 -5.32
C PHE A 138 0.94 2.40 -6.02
N GLY A 139 1.04 1.23 -6.67
CA GLY A 139 2.23 0.86 -7.42
C GLY A 139 2.52 1.81 -8.58
N ALA A 140 1.48 2.16 -9.36
CA ALA A 140 1.60 3.10 -10.47
C ALA A 140 2.17 4.46 -10.03
N LEU A 141 1.66 4.99 -8.90
CA LEU A 141 2.08 6.29 -8.39
C LEU A 141 3.52 6.25 -7.87
N ILE A 142 3.91 5.17 -7.17
CA ILE A 142 5.30 5.00 -6.74
C ILE A 142 6.24 4.93 -7.95
N GLY A 143 5.93 4.12 -8.97
CA GLY A 143 6.73 4.02 -10.19
C GLY A 143 6.88 5.37 -10.91
N SER A 144 5.78 6.13 -10.99
CA SER A 144 5.76 7.45 -11.62
C SER A 144 6.58 8.48 -10.85
N ILE A 145 6.45 8.52 -9.52
CA ILE A 145 7.18 9.47 -8.67
C ILE A 145 8.66 9.09 -8.62
N TYR A 146 8.98 7.80 -8.38
CA TYR A 146 10.36 7.33 -8.26
C TYR A 146 11.17 7.64 -9.52
N GLY A 147 10.57 7.52 -10.70
CA GLY A 147 11.14 7.95 -11.97
C GLY A 147 12.36 7.13 -12.41
N PRO A 148 13.02 7.51 -13.53
CA PRO A 148 14.04 6.68 -14.16
C PRO A 148 15.16 6.23 -13.21
N VAL A 149 15.48 4.95 -13.25
CA VAL A 149 16.64 4.38 -12.57
C VAL A 149 17.88 4.74 -13.38
N GLN A 150 18.79 5.53 -12.81
CA GLN A 150 20.06 5.84 -13.47
C GLN A 150 20.91 4.57 -13.51
N SER A 151 21.11 3.99 -14.70
CA SER A 151 22.14 2.99 -14.90
C SER A 151 23.50 3.66 -14.72
N GLN A 152 24.34 3.16 -13.81
CA GLN A 152 25.73 3.61 -13.59
C GLN A 152 26.64 3.58 -14.84
N ALA A 153 26.15 3.08 -15.99
CA ALA A 153 26.90 2.95 -17.24
C ALA A 153 27.46 4.27 -17.81
N ALA A 154 26.92 5.44 -17.45
CA ALA A 154 27.46 6.72 -17.92
C ALA A 154 28.75 7.17 -17.20
N GLY A 155 29.07 6.60 -16.04
CA GLY A 155 30.25 6.99 -15.25
C GLY A 155 31.53 6.25 -15.63
N GLN A 156 31.44 5.05 -16.22
CA GLN A 156 32.61 4.27 -16.65
C GLN A 156 33.12 4.70 -18.02
N ALA A 157 32.25 5.08 -18.95
CA ALA A 157 32.66 5.55 -20.28
C ALA A 157 33.46 6.87 -20.28
N MET A 158 33.40 7.67 -19.21
CA MET A 158 34.19 8.91 -19.06
C MET A 158 35.52 8.71 -18.31
N MET A 159 35.77 7.54 -17.73
CA MET A 159 37.07 7.23 -17.09
C MET A 159 38.00 6.42 -18.00
N ASP A 160 37.49 6.00 -19.16
CA ASP A 160 38.21 5.22 -20.17
C ASP A 160 38.62 6.06 -21.40
N GLU A 161 38.40 7.39 -21.38
CA GLU A 161 38.92 8.38 -22.35
C GLU A 161 40.03 9.25 -21.75
#